data_AF-A0A349VPY3-F1
#
_entry.id   AF-A0A349VPY3-F1
#
_cell.length_a   1.000
_cell.length_b   1.000
_cell.length_c   1.000
_cell.angle_alpha   90.00
_cell.angle_beta   90.00
_cell.angle_gamma   90.00
#
_symmetry.space_group_name_H-M   'P 1'
#
loop_
_entity.id
_entity.type
_entity.pdbx_description
1 polymer ?
#
loop_
_entity_poly.entity_id
_entity_poly.type
_entity_poly.pdbx_seq_one_letter_code
_entity_poly.pdbx_strand_id
1 'polypeptide(L)'
;YYQAKCMVRQGLSEGQDVSKIELLMNKSGIEVNDRRVVSAALVRAESTHGPAVALELPDGQIVTGKNSEFLGASAAVLLNALKVLGGIQHEIPLISPNVIEPIQDLKVNHMGNHNPRLHTDEVLIALAMSAATNPVAELAMQQINNLRHSDAHSTTILSGVDEGVFRKLGINITCEPEYAKKKLYNK
;
A
#
# COMPACT_ATOMS: atom_id res chain seq x y z
N TYR A 1 -18.07 1.48 -2.66
CA TYR A 1 -17.93 1.33 -4.12
C TYR A 1 -16.79 0.39 -4.48
N TYR A 2 -15.52 0.80 -4.29
CA TYR A 2 -14.34 0.01 -4.67
C TYR A 2 -14.28 -1.41 -4.09
N GLN A 3 -14.66 -1.58 -2.82
CA GLN A 3 -14.73 -2.90 -2.20
C GLN A 3 -15.69 -3.84 -2.95
N ALA A 4 -16.88 -3.36 -3.33
CA ALA A 4 -17.83 -4.15 -4.11
C ALA A 4 -17.27 -4.53 -5.49
N LYS A 5 -16.60 -3.59 -6.18
CA LYS A 5 -15.91 -3.92 -7.46
C LYS A 5 -14.84 -5.00 -7.28
N CYS A 6 -14.06 -4.93 -6.20
CA CYS A 6 -13.05 -5.94 -5.90
C CYS A 6 -13.68 -7.31 -5.62
N MET A 7 -14.79 -7.35 -4.87
CA MET A 7 -15.54 -8.58 -4.62
C MET A 7 -16.04 -9.21 -5.92
N VAL A 8 -16.58 -8.42 -6.85
CA VAL A 8 -16.96 -8.90 -8.18
C VAL A 8 -15.77 -9.48 -8.92
N ARG A 9 -14.63 -8.76 -8.94
CA ARG A 9 -13.41 -9.23 -9.60
C ARG A 9 -12.88 -10.54 -9.03
N GLN A 10 -13.04 -10.73 -7.72
CA GLN A 10 -12.65 -11.92 -6.97
C GLN A 10 -13.68 -13.07 -7.07
N GLY A 11 -14.83 -12.86 -7.74
CA GLY A 11 -15.91 -13.85 -7.83
C GLY A 11 -16.71 -14.03 -6.54
N LEU A 12 -16.63 -13.08 -5.62
CA LEU A 12 -17.34 -13.08 -4.32
C LEU A 12 -18.70 -12.36 -4.38
N SER A 13 -18.98 -11.65 -5.48
CA SER A 13 -20.24 -10.94 -5.71
C SER A 13 -20.62 -11.00 -7.19
N GLU A 14 -21.93 -11.01 -7.47
CA GLU A 14 -22.50 -10.94 -8.83
C GLU A 14 -22.63 -9.51 -9.36
N GLY A 15 -22.30 -8.49 -8.55
CA GLY A 15 -22.21 -7.08 -8.98
C GLY A 15 -23.50 -6.26 -8.86
N GLN A 16 -24.60 -6.84 -8.37
CA GLN A 16 -25.83 -6.10 -8.08
C GLN A 16 -25.62 -5.01 -7.02
N ASP A 17 -24.70 -5.24 -6.09
CA ASP A 17 -24.25 -4.30 -5.07
C ASP A 17 -23.53 -3.09 -5.68
N VAL A 18 -22.65 -3.31 -6.67
CA VAL A 18 -21.95 -2.25 -7.40
C VAL A 18 -22.96 -1.30 -8.05
N SER A 19 -23.91 -1.81 -8.83
CA SER A 19 -24.90 -0.97 -9.51
C SER A 19 -25.78 -0.18 -8.54
N LYS A 20 -26.14 -0.76 -7.39
CA LYS A 20 -26.88 -0.04 -6.34
C LYS A 20 -26.07 1.10 -5.75
N ILE A 21 -24.78 0.88 -5.48
CA ILE A 21 -23.89 1.91 -4.95
C ILE A 21 -23.67 3.02 -5.98
N GLU A 22 -23.49 2.70 -7.26
CA GLU A 22 -23.35 3.69 -8.33
C GLU A 22 -24.59 4.58 -8.45
N LEU A 23 -25.79 3.98 -8.37
CA LEU A 23 -27.02 4.76 -8.36
C LEU A 23 -27.09 5.74 -7.19
N LEU A 24 -26.64 5.34 -6.00
CA LEU A 24 -26.61 6.21 -4.81
C LEU A 24 -25.56 7.32 -4.95
N MET A 25 -24.38 7.01 -5.48
CA MET A 25 -23.33 7.98 -5.76
C MET A 25 -23.84 9.04 -6.75
N ASN A 26 -24.44 8.61 -7.86
CA ASN A 26 -25.01 9.49 -8.88
C ASN A 26 -26.11 10.40 -8.31
N LYS A 27 -27.02 9.85 -7.50
CA LYS A 27 -28.07 10.64 -6.83
C LYS A 27 -27.53 11.66 -5.83
N SER A 28 -26.34 11.41 -5.29
CA SER A 28 -25.69 12.27 -4.30
C SER A 28 -24.67 13.22 -4.93
N GLY A 29 -24.43 13.14 -6.26
CA GLY A 29 -23.39 13.91 -6.94
C GLY A 29 -21.97 13.56 -6.49
N ILE A 30 -21.74 12.33 -6.01
CA ILE A 30 -20.43 11.86 -5.53
C ILE A 30 -19.72 11.10 -6.65
N GLU A 31 -18.47 11.43 -6.90
CA GLU A 31 -17.60 10.80 -7.88
C GLU A 31 -16.46 10.00 -7.21
N VAL A 32 -15.85 9.08 -7.95
CA VAL A 32 -14.70 8.30 -7.44
C VAL A 32 -13.49 9.18 -7.14
N ASN A 33 -13.33 10.28 -7.88
CA ASN A 33 -12.22 11.22 -7.73
C ASN A 33 -12.37 12.16 -6.52
N ASP A 34 -13.56 12.23 -5.89
CA ASP A 34 -13.72 12.94 -4.61
C ASP A 34 -12.80 12.37 -3.53
N ARG A 35 -12.46 11.08 -3.65
CA ARG A 35 -11.38 10.45 -2.90
C ARG A 35 -10.04 10.74 -3.58
N ARG A 36 -9.37 11.81 -3.16
CA ARG A 36 -8.12 12.35 -3.75
C ARG A 36 -7.02 11.32 -3.99
N VAL A 37 -6.88 10.33 -3.11
CA VAL A 37 -5.88 9.25 -3.24
C VAL A 37 -6.09 8.34 -4.46
N VAL A 38 -7.31 8.26 -5.00
CA VAL A 38 -7.59 7.49 -6.22
C VAL A 38 -6.79 8.04 -7.39
N SER A 39 -6.98 9.32 -7.71
CA SER A 39 -6.30 9.96 -8.82
C SER A 39 -4.79 9.97 -8.63
N ALA A 40 -4.31 10.22 -7.40
CA ALA A 40 -2.87 10.21 -7.09
C ALA A 40 -2.22 8.83 -7.32
N ALA A 41 -2.90 7.75 -6.95
CA ALA A 41 -2.40 6.40 -7.18
C ALA A 41 -2.34 6.06 -8.68
N LEU A 42 -3.39 6.42 -9.44
CA LEU A 42 -3.47 6.16 -10.88
C LEU A 42 -2.39 6.92 -11.66
N VAL A 43 -2.20 8.21 -11.38
CA VAL A 43 -1.12 9.02 -11.98
C VAL A 43 0.25 8.43 -11.66
N ARG A 44 0.44 7.96 -10.42
CA ARG A 44 1.71 7.32 -10.03
C ARG A 44 1.92 6.01 -10.78
N ALA A 45 0.88 5.19 -10.95
CA ALA A 45 0.98 3.95 -11.70
C ALA A 45 1.30 4.18 -13.18
N GLU A 46 0.66 5.18 -13.80
CA GLU A 46 0.92 5.58 -15.19
C GLU A 46 2.37 6.03 -15.36
N SER A 47 2.82 6.99 -14.56
CA SER A 47 4.19 7.51 -14.64
C SER A 47 5.28 6.47 -14.38
N THR A 48 4.97 5.41 -13.64
CA THR A 48 5.94 4.36 -13.25
C THR A 48 5.76 3.04 -13.99
N HIS A 49 4.74 2.95 -14.85
CA HIS A 49 4.38 1.74 -15.62
C HIS A 49 4.24 0.49 -14.73
N GLY A 50 3.66 0.65 -13.54
CA GLY A 50 3.53 -0.45 -12.58
C GLY A 50 2.59 -0.15 -11.43
N PRO A 51 2.30 -1.15 -10.56
CA PRO A 51 1.44 -0.95 -9.40
C PRO A 51 1.92 0.18 -8.50
N ALA A 52 0.97 0.99 -8.05
CA ALA A 52 1.21 2.11 -7.15
C ALA A 52 0.15 2.17 -6.04
N VAL A 53 0.51 2.82 -4.95
CA VAL A 53 -0.40 3.13 -3.84
C VAL A 53 -0.24 4.60 -3.49
N ALA A 54 -1.35 5.27 -3.20
CA ALA A 54 -1.34 6.60 -2.61
C ALA A 54 -2.00 6.55 -1.22
N LEU A 55 -1.52 7.43 -0.34
CA LEU A 55 -1.99 7.58 1.03
C LEU A 55 -2.11 9.08 1.34
N GLU A 56 -3.26 9.49 1.84
CA GLU A 56 -3.54 10.83 2.37
C GLU A 56 -3.45 10.77 3.88
N LEU A 57 -2.47 11.50 4.42
CA LEU A 57 -2.24 11.64 5.84
C LEU A 57 -3.37 12.45 6.50
N PRO A 58 -3.51 12.41 7.85
CA PRO A 58 -4.55 13.15 8.55
C PRO A 58 -4.51 14.67 8.35
N ASP A 59 -3.35 15.21 7.95
CA ASP A 59 -3.16 16.63 7.61
C ASP A 59 -3.53 16.97 6.15
N GLY A 60 -3.98 15.98 5.36
CA GLY A 60 -4.36 16.12 3.96
C GLY A 60 -3.19 16.03 2.97
N GLN A 61 -1.96 15.80 3.43
CA GLN A 61 -0.81 15.59 2.55
C GLN A 61 -0.89 14.22 1.88
N ILE A 62 -0.68 14.20 0.56
CA ILE A 62 -0.70 12.96 -0.23
C ILE A 62 0.73 12.45 -0.43
N VAL A 63 0.93 11.18 -0.09
CA VAL A 63 2.16 10.43 -0.25
C VAL A 63 1.92 9.27 -1.21
N THR A 64 2.89 8.94 -2.07
CA THR A 64 2.76 7.82 -3.01
C THR A 64 3.89 6.80 -2.84
N GLY A 65 3.60 5.55 -3.19
CA GLY A 65 4.53 4.43 -3.26
C GLY A 65 4.40 3.73 -4.61
N LYS A 66 5.51 3.18 -5.08
CA LYS A 66 5.60 2.37 -6.31
C LYS A 66 6.40 1.12 -6.04
N ASN A 67 6.26 0.11 -6.89
CA ASN A 67 7.17 -1.02 -6.87
C ASN A 67 8.62 -0.57 -7.14
N SER A 68 9.54 -1.18 -6.42
CA SER A 68 10.99 -1.09 -6.66
C SER A 68 11.58 -2.49 -6.73
N GLU A 69 12.91 -2.59 -6.77
CA GLU A 69 13.63 -3.86 -6.63
C GLU A 69 13.39 -4.50 -5.25
N PHE A 70 13.42 -3.67 -4.20
CA PHE A 70 13.33 -4.12 -2.82
C PHE A 70 11.89 -4.19 -2.28
N LEU A 71 11.07 -3.21 -2.62
CA LEU A 71 9.80 -2.95 -1.94
C LEU A 71 8.60 -3.05 -2.89
N GLY A 72 7.52 -3.65 -2.40
CA GLY A 72 6.19 -3.49 -3.01
C GLY A 72 5.65 -2.07 -2.81
N ALA A 73 4.72 -1.64 -3.68
CA ALA A 73 4.14 -0.30 -3.62
C ALA A 73 3.49 0.03 -2.26
N SER A 74 2.83 -0.95 -1.64
CA SER A 74 2.24 -0.85 -0.30
C SER A 74 3.28 -0.59 0.79
N ALA A 75 4.38 -1.35 0.77
CA ALA A 75 5.50 -1.15 1.69
C ALA A 75 6.16 0.21 1.47
N ALA A 76 6.36 0.61 0.21
CA ALA A 76 6.97 1.87 -0.15
C ALA A 76 6.15 3.07 0.32
N VAL A 77 4.81 3.06 0.14
CA VAL A 77 3.98 4.19 0.60
C VAL A 77 3.98 4.31 2.12
N LEU A 78 3.99 3.19 2.86
CA LEU A 78 4.09 3.22 4.32
C LEU A 78 5.40 3.87 4.79
N LEU A 79 6.55 3.44 4.26
CA LEU A 79 7.84 4.06 4.62
C LEU A 79 7.88 5.54 4.25
N ASN A 80 7.36 5.92 3.09
CA ASN A 80 7.31 7.32 2.67
C ASN A 80 6.41 8.16 3.60
N ALA A 81 5.27 7.61 4.03
CA ALA A 81 4.36 8.28 4.95
C ALA A 81 5.00 8.48 6.34
N LEU A 82 5.71 7.47 6.85
CA LEU A 82 6.45 7.58 8.10
C LEU A 82 7.59 8.59 8.01
N LYS A 83 8.28 8.68 6.87
CA LYS A 83 9.29 9.72 6.63
C LYS A 83 8.67 11.12 6.72
N VAL A 84 7.55 11.33 6.03
CA VAL A 84 6.86 12.62 6.03
C VAL A 84 6.43 13.02 7.44
N LEU A 85 5.76 12.12 8.17
CA LEU A 85 5.33 12.36 9.55
C LEU A 85 6.50 12.63 10.50
N GLY A 86 7.66 12.01 10.24
CA GLY A 86 8.87 12.19 11.03
C GLY A 86 9.72 13.40 10.63
N GLY A 87 9.32 14.17 9.61
CA GLY A 87 10.15 15.25 9.06
C GLY A 87 11.47 14.76 8.43
N ILE A 88 11.50 13.50 7.99
CA ILE A 88 12.68 12.85 7.42
C ILE A 88 12.69 13.06 5.90
N GLN A 89 13.84 13.48 5.37
CA GLN A 89 14.02 13.68 3.94
C GLN A 89 13.81 12.37 3.15
N HIS A 90 13.21 12.46 1.97
CA HIS A 90 12.78 11.31 1.18
C HIS A 90 13.95 10.37 0.83
N GLU A 91 15.13 10.95 0.61
CA GLU A 91 16.35 10.28 0.17
C GLU A 91 17.02 9.48 1.29
N ILE A 92 16.69 9.76 2.56
CA ILE A 92 17.33 9.09 3.69
C ILE A 92 16.77 7.66 3.80
N PRO A 93 17.60 6.61 3.67
CA PRO A 93 17.13 5.24 3.82
C PRO A 93 16.82 4.93 5.29
N LEU A 94 15.63 4.39 5.57
CA LEU A 94 15.26 3.93 6.91
C LEU A 94 15.77 2.52 7.20
N ILE A 95 15.89 1.70 6.16
CA ILE A 95 16.29 0.30 6.23
C ILE A 95 17.44 0.12 5.24
N SER A 96 18.57 -0.38 5.73
CA SER A 96 19.75 -0.64 4.89
C SER A 96 19.52 -1.84 3.97
N PRO A 97 20.06 -1.86 2.74
CA PRO A 97 20.06 -3.05 1.87
C PRO A 97 20.54 -4.32 2.59
N ASN A 98 21.55 -4.21 3.47
CA ASN A 98 22.06 -5.35 4.26
C ASN A 98 21.03 -6.00 5.20
N VAL A 99 19.93 -5.30 5.52
CA VAL A 99 18.79 -5.85 6.28
C VAL A 99 17.73 -6.43 5.34
N ILE A 100 17.54 -5.81 4.18
CA ILE A 100 16.52 -6.19 3.20
C ILE A 100 16.92 -7.46 2.43
N GLU A 101 18.14 -7.49 1.89
CA GLU A 101 18.62 -8.56 1.00
C GLU A 101 18.54 -9.96 1.63
N PRO A 102 18.91 -10.18 2.91
CA PRO A 102 18.73 -11.49 3.55
C PRO A 102 17.27 -11.94 3.62
N ILE A 103 16.32 -11.00 3.77
CA ILE A 103 14.89 -11.31 3.76
C ILE A 103 14.45 -11.72 2.34
N GLN A 104 14.95 -11.03 1.32
CA GLN A 104 14.66 -11.39 -0.08
C GLN A 104 15.22 -12.76 -0.44
N ASP A 105 16.45 -13.05 -0.01
CA ASP A 105 17.13 -14.34 -0.21
C ASP A 105 16.35 -15.47 0.45
N LEU A 106 15.94 -15.30 1.71
CA LEU A 106 15.05 -16.24 2.41
C LEU A 106 13.76 -16.51 1.61
N LYS A 107 13.09 -15.46 1.12
CA LYS A 107 11.85 -15.63 0.34
C LYS A 107 12.06 -16.43 -0.92
N VAL A 108 13.08 -16.09 -1.71
CA VAL A 108 13.26 -16.69 -3.04
C VAL A 108 13.96 -18.04 -2.96
N ASN A 109 15.11 -18.10 -2.30
CA ASN A 109 16.01 -19.25 -2.36
C ASN A 109 15.67 -20.32 -1.32
N HIS A 110 14.95 -19.96 -0.25
CA HIS A 110 14.63 -20.90 0.84
C HIS A 110 13.13 -21.19 0.98
N MET A 111 12.24 -20.25 0.59
CA MET A 111 10.79 -20.43 0.70
C MET A 111 10.08 -20.62 -0.65
N GLY A 112 10.79 -20.53 -1.78
CA GLY A 112 10.23 -20.76 -3.12
C GLY A 112 9.31 -19.65 -3.64
N ASN A 113 9.32 -18.46 -3.02
CA ASN A 113 8.55 -17.33 -3.49
C ASN A 113 9.17 -16.76 -4.77
N HIS A 114 8.32 -16.40 -5.74
CA HIS A 114 8.78 -15.81 -7.01
C HIS A 114 8.89 -14.28 -6.96
N ASN A 115 8.37 -13.65 -5.90
CA ASN A 115 8.41 -12.20 -5.72
C ASN A 115 9.39 -11.87 -4.58
N PRO A 116 10.58 -11.30 -4.87
CA PRO A 116 11.56 -10.96 -3.85
C PRO A 116 11.14 -9.73 -3.04
N ARG A 117 10.17 -8.95 -3.51
CA ARG A 117 9.78 -7.69 -2.86
C ARG A 117 9.22 -7.93 -1.47
N LEU A 118 9.59 -7.06 -0.54
CA LEU A 118 9.06 -7.11 0.82
C LEU A 118 7.60 -6.63 0.85
N HIS A 119 6.78 -7.36 1.60
CA HIS A 119 5.44 -6.95 2.01
C HIS A 119 5.50 -5.97 3.18
N THR A 120 4.37 -5.35 3.48
CA THR A 120 4.25 -4.33 4.53
C THR A 120 4.64 -4.84 5.92
N ASP A 121 4.34 -6.10 6.26
CA ASP A 121 4.71 -6.71 7.53
C ASP A 121 6.23 -6.92 7.66
N GLU A 122 6.85 -7.52 6.64
CA GLU A 122 8.31 -7.72 6.56
C GLU A 122 9.05 -6.39 6.67
N VAL A 123 8.53 -5.34 6.03
CA VAL A 123 9.09 -3.98 6.12
C VAL A 123 8.97 -3.39 7.52
N LEU A 124 7.82 -3.56 8.20
CA LEU A 124 7.66 -3.06 9.56
C LEU A 124 8.59 -3.78 10.56
N ILE A 125 8.79 -5.09 10.38
CA ILE A 125 9.75 -5.87 11.17
C ILE A 125 11.18 -5.37 10.93
N ALA A 126 11.57 -5.19 9.66
CA ALA A 126 12.89 -4.69 9.29
C ALA A 126 13.13 -3.24 9.77
N LEU A 127 12.09 -2.41 9.75
CA LEU A 127 12.13 -1.06 10.34
C LEU A 127 12.35 -1.13 11.85
N ALA A 128 11.62 -2.00 12.55
CA ALA A 128 11.77 -2.18 14.00
C ALA A 128 13.17 -2.66 14.39
N MET A 129 13.74 -3.58 13.61
CA MET A 129 15.14 -4.01 13.80
C MET A 129 16.13 -2.87 13.54
N SER A 130 15.91 -2.09 12.48
CA SER A 130 16.78 -0.97 12.13
C SER A 130 16.75 0.13 13.19
N ALA A 131 15.59 0.37 13.80
CA ALA A 131 15.41 1.36 14.86
C ALA A 131 16.29 1.12 16.11
N ALA A 132 16.69 -0.14 16.36
CA ALA A 132 17.59 -0.47 17.47
C ALA A 132 18.99 0.17 17.33
N THR A 133 19.42 0.49 16.11
CA THR A 133 20.76 1.04 15.84
C THR A 133 20.76 2.30 14.94
N ASN A 134 19.60 2.65 14.36
CA ASN A 134 19.43 3.82 13.51
C ASN A 134 18.39 4.77 14.12
N PRO A 135 18.80 5.94 14.66
CA PRO A 135 17.89 6.90 15.29
C PRO A 135 16.88 7.50 14.30
N VAL A 136 17.18 7.53 12.99
CA VAL A 136 16.23 7.99 11.97
C VAL A 136 15.12 6.96 11.74
N ALA A 137 15.45 5.67 11.79
CA ALA A 137 14.47 4.60 11.72
C ALA A 137 13.58 4.56 12.96
N GLU A 138 14.13 4.81 14.15
CA GLU A 138 13.37 4.96 15.39
C GLU A 138 12.40 6.15 15.31
N LEU A 139 12.86 7.31 14.81
CA LEU A 139 12.01 8.48 14.61
C LEU A 139 10.82 8.15 13.69
N ALA A 140 11.05 7.40 12.61
CA ALA A 140 9.98 6.93 11.73
C ALA A 140 9.05 5.93 12.43
N MET A 141 9.58 4.99 13.22
CA MET A 141 8.78 3.99 13.95
C MET A 141 7.80 4.66 14.93
N GLN A 142 8.23 5.72 15.60
CA GLN A 142 7.38 6.49 16.53
C GLN A 142 6.16 7.14 15.86
N GLN A 143 6.17 7.30 14.53
CA GLN A 143 5.07 7.91 13.78
C GLN A 143 3.96 6.92 13.38
N ILE A 144 4.11 5.62 13.62
CA ILE A 144 3.16 4.60 13.16
C ILE A 144 1.72 4.89 13.62
N ASN A 145 1.54 5.35 14.86
CA ASN A 145 0.21 5.68 15.40
C ASN A 145 -0.45 6.86 14.68
N ASN A 146 0.35 7.76 14.08
CA ASN A 146 -0.13 8.93 13.35
C ASN A 146 -0.65 8.59 11.94
N LEU A 147 -0.53 7.34 11.50
CA LEU A 147 -1.15 6.85 10.26
C LEU A 147 -2.63 6.53 10.43
N ARG A 148 -3.13 6.40 11.67
CA ARG A 148 -4.55 6.07 11.91
C ARG A 148 -5.45 7.14 11.29
N HIS A 149 -6.57 6.70 10.73
CA HIS A 149 -7.53 7.55 10.00
C HIS A 149 -7.01 8.11 8.67
N SER A 150 -5.82 7.70 8.20
CA SER A 150 -5.39 7.97 6.83
C SER A 150 -6.26 7.21 5.84
N ASP A 151 -6.43 7.82 4.68
CA ASP A 151 -7.10 7.20 3.53
C ASP A 151 -6.05 6.75 2.52
N ALA A 152 -6.20 5.55 1.97
CA ALA A 152 -5.30 5.04 0.95
C ALA A 152 -6.06 4.42 -0.23
N HIS A 153 -5.38 4.37 -1.37
CA HIS A 153 -5.86 3.69 -2.57
C HIS A 153 -4.72 2.98 -3.30
N SER A 154 -4.95 1.72 -3.68
CA SER A 154 -4.03 0.89 -4.44
C SER A 154 -4.55 0.67 -5.86
N THR A 155 -3.68 0.78 -6.86
CA THR A 155 -4.05 0.50 -8.26
C THR A 155 -4.21 -1.00 -8.56
N THR A 156 -4.01 -1.85 -7.56
CA THR A 156 -4.20 -3.31 -7.66
C THR A 156 -4.79 -3.87 -6.38
N ILE A 157 -5.56 -4.95 -6.48
CA ILE A 157 -6.02 -5.75 -5.34
C ILE A 157 -4.81 -6.20 -4.51
N LEU A 158 -4.83 -5.85 -3.22
CA LEU A 158 -3.74 -6.18 -2.29
C LEU A 158 -3.71 -7.65 -1.90
N SER A 159 -2.55 -8.09 -1.43
CA SER A 159 -2.45 -9.35 -0.71
C SER A 159 -3.20 -9.26 0.64
N GLY A 160 -3.69 -10.39 1.14
CA GLY A 160 -4.34 -10.43 2.46
C GLY A 160 -3.41 -10.02 3.60
N VAL A 161 -2.10 -10.22 3.43
CA VAL A 161 -1.06 -9.74 4.37
C VAL A 161 -1.06 -8.22 4.41
N ASP A 162 -0.93 -7.57 3.25
CA ASP A 162 -0.88 -6.11 3.17
C ASP A 162 -2.18 -5.46 3.65
N GLU A 163 -3.33 -5.96 3.20
CA GLU A 163 -4.64 -5.49 3.66
C GLU A 163 -4.79 -5.62 5.19
N GLY A 164 -4.33 -6.75 5.74
CA GLY A 164 -4.32 -6.99 7.18
C GLY A 164 -3.48 -5.97 7.96
N VAL A 165 -2.31 -5.57 7.43
CA VAL A 165 -1.46 -4.55 8.03
C VAL A 165 -2.11 -3.18 7.97
N PHE A 166 -2.58 -2.72 6.81
CA PHE A 166 -3.27 -1.42 6.70
C PHE A 166 -4.44 -1.32 7.68
N ARG A 167 -5.24 -2.38 7.81
CA ARG A 167 -6.35 -2.45 8.76
C ARG A 167 -5.87 -2.36 10.22
N LYS A 168 -4.81 -3.08 10.61
CA LYS A 168 -4.23 -3.00 11.96
C LYS A 168 -3.69 -1.60 12.29
N LEU A 169 -3.15 -0.91 11.28
CA LEU A 169 -2.69 0.47 11.39
C LEU A 169 -3.82 1.51 11.36
N GLY A 170 -5.09 1.08 11.22
CA GLY A 170 -6.23 1.98 11.16
C GLY A 170 -6.27 2.86 9.90
N ILE A 171 -5.65 2.41 8.80
CA ILE A 171 -5.67 3.07 7.51
C ILE A 171 -6.83 2.50 6.68
N ASN A 172 -7.67 3.38 6.13
CA ASN A 172 -8.78 2.98 5.28
C ASN A 172 -8.30 2.81 3.83
N ILE A 173 -8.13 1.56 3.40
CA ILE A 173 -7.58 1.21 2.09
C ILE A 173 -8.69 0.79 1.11
N THR A 174 -8.59 1.27 -0.13
CA THR A 174 -9.42 0.85 -1.27
C THR A 174 -8.51 0.38 -2.41
N CYS A 175 -9.03 -0.42 -3.35
CA CYS A 175 -8.25 -0.91 -4.48
C CYS A 175 -9.03 -0.78 -5.79
N GLU A 176 -8.32 -0.55 -6.89
CA GLU A 176 -8.84 -0.86 -8.23
C GLU A 176 -9.08 -2.38 -8.34
N PRO A 177 -10.12 -2.83 -9.08
CA PRO A 177 -10.46 -4.24 -9.27
C PRO A 177 -9.53 -4.92 -10.28
N GLU A 178 -8.22 -4.74 -10.11
CA GLU A 178 -7.18 -5.24 -11.01
C GLU A 178 -6.13 -6.06 -10.24
N TYR A 179 -5.66 -7.16 -10.81
CA TYR A 179 -4.58 -7.93 -10.21
C TYR A 179 -3.23 -7.43 -10.71
N ALA A 180 -2.24 -7.36 -9.82
CA ALA A 180 -0.88 -6.93 -10.16
C ALA A 180 -0.18 -7.80 -11.22
N LYS A 181 -0.63 -9.04 -11.43
CA LYS A 181 -0.19 -9.92 -12.52
C LYS A 181 -1.40 -10.40 -13.31
N LYS A 182 -1.26 -10.52 -14.63
CA LYS A 182 -2.30 -11.06 -15.54
C LYS A 182 -2.61 -12.56 -15.38
N LYS A 183 -2.15 -13.23 -14.31
CA LYS A 183 -2.41 -14.66 -14.10
C LYS A 183 -3.62 -14.85 -13.19
N LEU A 184 -4.64 -15.52 -13.71
CA LEU A 184 -5.94 -15.81 -13.09
C LEU A 184 -5.91 -16.78 -11.90
N TYR A 185 -4.73 -17.25 -11.48
CA TYR A 185 -4.61 -18.22 -10.38
C TYR A 185 -3.40 -17.89 -9.50
N ASN A 186 -3.67 -17.60 -8.22
CA ASN A 186 -2.70 -17.69 -7.14
C ASN A 186 -3.04 -18.95 -6.34
N LYS A 187 -2.23 -20.00 -6.48
CA LYS A 187 -2.10 -21.06 -5.47
C LYS A 187 -0.87 -20.74 -4.65
#